data_AF-A0A1C4AAI7-F1
#
_entry.id   AF-A0A1C4AAI7-F1
#
_cell.length_a   1.000
_cell.length_b   1.000
_cell.length_c   1.000
_cell.angle_alpha   90.00
_cell.angle_beta   90.00
_cell.angle_gamma   90.00
#
_symmetry.space_group_name_H-M   'P 1'
#
loop_
_entity.id
_entity.type
_entity.pdbx_description
1 polymer ?
#
loop_
_entity_poly.entity_id
_entity_poly.type
_entity_poly.pdbx_seq_one_letter_code
_entity_poly.pdbx_strand_id
1 'polypeptide(L)'
;MGKDGGNYKQHRNEDITSKLNIAGFYPLDIMVTGVTGAGKSTTLNAIFEKDVAEEGNGVDPQTMTIDSYYLSERRLRLWDTPGLGDGIKADAIHSRKIVDLLHKSYGGSESYGFIDLVLVILDGGSRDLGTTYKLLNEVIIPNVQSDRILIAINQCDMGLKGKGWIPAANKPSKELLKQLDEKVISIQERVYNETAVWIEEPIYFSALYNFNIYQLLDLIIDNIPKERRRFLQKSF
;
A
#
# COMPACT_ATOMS: atom_id res chain seq x y z
N MET A 1 -15.76 25.72 3.37
CA MET A 1 -15.05 25.17 4.56
C MET A 1 -15.10 23.66 4.42
N GLY A 2 -14.02 22.88 4.43
CA GLY A 2 -12.61 23.20 4.63
C GLY A 2 -11.73 22.56 3.55
N LYS A 3 -10.75 23.32 3.08
CA LYS A 3 -9.50 22.77 2.57
C LYS A 3 -8.54 22.82 3.74
N ASP A 4 -8.69 21.90 4.68
CA ASP A 4 -7.55 21.55 5.51
C ASP A 4 -6.64 20.75 4.57
N GLY A 5 -5.73 21.46 3.89
CA GLY A 5 -4.57 20.82 3.27
C GLY A 5 -3.75 20.28 4.43
N GLY A 6 -4.04 19.03 4.81
CA GLY A 6 -3.34 18.36 5.89
C GLY A 6 -1.89 18.27 5.48
N ASN A 7 -0.97 18.84 6.27
CA ASN A 7 0.46 18.73 6.02
C ASN A 7 0.93 17.29 6.29
N TYR A 8 0.60 16.37 5.39
CA TYR A 8 0.95 14.96 5.45
C TYR A 8 2.47 14.75 5.43
N LYS A 9 3.20 15.68 4.80
CA LYS A 9 4.67 15.63 4.64
C LYS A 9 5.42 15.64 5.98
N GLN A 10 4.81 16.15 7.04
CA GLN A 10 5.43 16.26 8.37
C GLN A 10 4.75 15.39 9.43
N HIS A 11 3.75 14.59 9.05
CA HIS A 11 3.00 13.77 9.98
C HIS A 11 3.92 12.80 10.71
N ARG A 12 4.02 12.96 12.04
CA ARG A 12 4.84 12.12 12.95
C ARG A 12 6.30 11.91 12.49
N ASN A 13 6.93 12.93 11.90
CA ASN A 13 8.33 12.84 11.45
C ASN A 13 9.31 12.39 12.56
N GLU A 14 9.10 12.82 13.80
CA GLU A 14 9.94 12.41 14.94
C GLU A 14 9.82 10.91 15.22
N ASP A 15 8.62 10.35 15.13
CA ASP A 15 8.38 8.92 15.33
C ASP A 15 8.99 8.09 14.18
N ILE A 16 8.81 8.54 12.92
CA ILE A 16 9.47 7.94 11.76
C ILE A 16 10.98 7.92 11.96
N THR A 17 11.56 9.06 12.36
CA THR A 17 13.00 9.19 12.61
C THR A 17 13.46 8.23 13.70
N SER A 18 12.75 8.19 14.83
CA SER A 18 13.08 7.33 15.96
C SER A 18 13.01 5.84 15.60
N LYS A 19 11.94 5.41 14.93
CA LYS A 19 11.74 4.02 14.48
C LYS A 19 12.79 3.59 13.46
N LEU A 20 13.13 4.43 12.47
CA LEU A 20 14.15 4.11 11.48
C LEU A 20 15.57 4.09 12.07
N ASN A 21 15.86 4.95 13.06
CA ASN A 21 17.11 4.90 13.81
C ASN A 21 17.24 3.59 14.59
N ILE A 22 16.17 3.15 15.25
CA ILE A 22 16.12 1.85 15.94
C ILE A 22 16.32 0.71 14.94
N ALA A 23 15.68 0.77 13.79
CA ALA A 23 15.73 -0.28 12.78
C ALA A 23 17.05 -0.34 12.00
N GLY A 24 17.82 0.75 12.02
CA GLY A 24 19.15 0.83 11.40
C GLY A 24 19.13 0.90 9.87
N PHE A 25 18.03 1.38 9.27
CA PHE A 25 17.94 1.61 7.82
C PHE A 25 17.12 2.86 7.50
N TYR A 26 17.47 3.52 6.40
CA TYR A 26 16.69 4.60 5.79
C TYR A 26 17.12 4.77 4.33
N PRO A 27 16.22 5.17 3.41
CA PRO A 27 14.78 5.38 3.65
C PRO A 27 14.04 4.06 3.94
N LEU A 28 12.81 4.15 4.45
CA LEU A 28 11.85 3.05 4.44
C LEU A 28 11.32 2.89 3.01
N ASP A 29 11.59 1.74 2.41
CA ASP A 29 11.17 1.43 1.04
C ASP A 29 9.82 0.71 1.02
N ILE A 30 8.77 1.40 0.57
CA ILE A 30 7.38 0.91 0.57
C ILE A 30 6.94 0.63 -0.86
N MET A 31 6.60 -0.61 -1.18
CA MET A 31 5.95 -0.92 -2.46
C MET A 31 4.45 -0.65 -2.36
N VAL A 32 3.91 0.17 -3.26
CA VAL A 32 2.47 0.38 -3.38
C VAL A 32 1.95 -0.43 -4.56
N THR A 33 1.05 -1.36 -4.28
CA THR A 33 0.47 -2.26 -5.28
C THR A 33 -1.03 -2.43 -5.08
N GLY A 34 -1.69 -3.13 -6.00
CA GLY A 34 -3.16 -3.24 -6.03
C GLY A 34 -3.67 -3.37 -7.46
N VAL A 35 -4.95 -3.72 -7.61
CA VAL A 35 -5.56 -3.86 -8.95
C VAL A 35 -5.58 -2.54 -9.73
N THR A 36 -5.67 -2.61 -11.05
CA THR A 36 -5.88 -1.44 -11.91
C THR A 36 -7.21 -0.79 -11.53
N GLY A 37 -7.22 0.53 -11.38
CA GLY A 37 -8.39 1.27 -10.92
C GLY A 37 -8.59 1.34 -9.40
N ALA A 38 -7.81 0.64 -8.56
CA ALA A 38 -7.92 0.72 -7.09
C ALA A 38 -7.56 2.12 -6.50
N GLY A 39 -6.98 3.00 -7.32
CA GLY A 39 -6.63 4.37 -6.92
C GLY A 39 -5.26 4.51 -6.26
N LYS A 40 -4.28 3.68 -6.64
CA LYS A 40 -2.86 3.79 -6.22
C LYS A 40 -2.30 5.19 -6.47
N SER A 41 -2.30 5.64 -7.71
CA SER A 41 -1.76 6.97 -8.07
C SER A 41 -2.56 8.11 -7.44
N THR A 42 -3.88 7.96 -7.25
CA THR A 42 -4.69 8.94 -6.50
C THR A 42 -4.29 8.99 -5.02
N THR A 43 -3.98 7.84 -4.42
CA THR A 43 -3.50 7.73 -3.03
C THR A 43 -2.14 8.40 -2.89
N LEU A 44 -1.19 8.10 -3.78
CA LEU A 44 0.11 8.78 -3.80
C LEU A 44 -0.10 10.30 -3.91
N ASN A 45 -0.90 10.76 -4.87
CA ASN A 45 -1.17 12.19 -5.05
C ASN A 45 -1.80 12.85 -3.81
N ALA A 46 -2.68 12.15 -3.09
CA ALA A 46 -3.27 12.65 -1.85
C ALA A 46 -2.21 12.82 -0.75
N ILE A 47 -1.26 11.89 -0.64
CA ILE A 47 -0.20 11.94 0.36
C ILE A 47 0.91 12.95 0.00
N PHE A 48 1.26 13.09 -1.29
CA PHE A 48 2.38 13.92 -1.72
C PHE A 48 2.08 15.42 -1.85
N GLU A 49 0.81 15.85 -1.83
CA GLU A 49 0.37 17.24 -2.04
C GLU A 49 1.25 17.98 -3.08
N LYS A 50 1.07 17.61 -4.36
CA LYS A 50 1.49 18.31 -5.61
C LYS A 50 2.91 18.90 -5.77
N ASP A 51 3.83 18.69 -4.85
CA ASP A 51 5.27 18.97 -5.03
C ASP A 51 6.05 17.67 -4.84
N VAL A 52 6.05 16.85 -5.89
CA VAL A 52 6.86 15.64 -5.98
C VAL A 52 8.17 15.99 -6.66
N ALA A 53 9.30 15.66 -6.04
CA ALA A 53 10.55 15.46 -6.77
C ALA A 53 10.51 14.04 -7.34
N GLU A 54 10.08 13.90 -8.60
CA GLU A 54 10.11 12.62 -9.30
C GLU A 54 11.60 12.27 -9.53
N GLU A 55 12.06 11.14 -9.01
CA GLU A 55 13.37 10.59 -9.34
C GLU A 55 13.17 9.28 -10.11
N GLY A 56 13.21 9.38 -11.44
CA GLY A 56 13.28 8.25 -12.37
C GLY A 56 14.63 8.22 -13.07
N ASN A 57 15.52 7.30 -12.68
CA ASN A 57 16.74 7.00 -13.44
C ASN A 57 16.70 5.53 -13.86
N GLY A 58 16.34 5.28 -15.13
CA GLY A 58 16.34 3.96 -15.75
C GLY A 58 15.60 3.97 -17.08
N VAL A 59 16.31 4.34 -18.14
CA VAL A 59 15.79 4.46 -19.51
C VAL A 59 15.50 3.08 -20.11
N ASP A 60 14.21 2.70 -20.22
CA ASP A 60 13.73 1.76 -21.24
C ASP A 60 12.25 2.06 -21.61
N PRO A 61 11.96 2.59 -22.83
CA PRO A 61 10.62 2.91 -23.32
C PRO A 61 9.64 1.73 -23.42
N GLN A 62 10.07 0.49 -23.15
CA GLN A 62 9.19 -0.69 -23.07
C GLN A 62 8.71 -1.00 -21.64
N THR A 63 9.18 -0.27 -20.64
CA THR A 63 8.78 -0.44 -19.25
C THR A 63 7.63 0.52 -18.91
N MET A 64 6.42 0.01 -18.67
CA MET A 64 5.46 0.70 -17.79
C MET A 64 6.20 0.90 -16.46
N THR A 65 6.62 2.13 -16.19
CA THR A 65 7.69 2.52 -15.26
C THR A 65 7.28 2.30 -13.81
N ILE A 66 8.23 1.83 -13.01
CA ILE A 66 8.12 1.84 -11.55
C ILE A 66 8.65 3.20 -11.12
N ASP A 67 7.76 4.07 -10.63
CA ASP A 67 8.11 5.42 -10.20
C ASP A 67 8.28 5.46 -8.67
N SER A 68 9.17 6.30 -8.17
CA SER A 68 9.42 6.43 -6.73
C SER A 68 9.24 7.86 -6.22
N TYR A 69 8.69 7.98 -5.02
CA TYR A 69 8.26 9.24 -4.42
C TYR A 69 8.71 9.35 -2.96
N TYR A 70 9.20 10.51 -2.51
CA TYR A 70 9.75 10.70 -1.16
C TYR A 70 8.85 11.52 -0.21
N LEU A 71 8.75 11.10 1.06
CA LEU A 71 8.08 11.82 2.17
C LEU A 71 9.01 12.01 3.37
N SER A 72 8.57 12.83 4.34
CA SER A 72 9.18 12.98 5.65
C SER A 72 10.68 13.28 5.59
N GLU A 73 11.05 14.28 4.79
CA GLU A 73 12.45 14.66 4.50
C GLU A 73 13.25 13.49 3.88
N ARG A 74 12.68 12.82 2.89
CA ARG A 74 13.26 11.66 2.18
C ARG A 74 13.45 10.41 3.06
N ARG A 75 12.76 10.30 4.19
CA ARG A 75 12.79 9.11 5.05
C ARG A 75 11.89 7.99 4.59
N LEU A 76 10.79 8.28 3.90
CA LEU A 76 9.93 7.27 3.29
C LEU A 76 10.03 7.37 1.78
N ARG A 77 10.19 6.24 1.09
CA ARG A 77 10.15 6.16 -0.37
C ARG A 77 9.06 5.17 -0.80
N LEU A 78 8.06 5.67 -1.53
CA LEU A 78 6.96 4.87 -2.04
C LEU A 78 7.22 4.54 -3.51
N TRP A 79 7.13 3.26 -3.86
CA TRP A 79 7.29 2.73 -5.22
C TRP A 79 5.92 2.42 -5.81
N ASP A 80 5.49 3.16 -6.84
CA ASP A 80 4.27 2.82 -7.58
C ASP A 80 4.55 1.63 -8.50
N THR A 81 3.66 0.63 -8.47
CA THR A 81 3.78 -0.57 -9.30
C THR A 81 2.58 -0.70 -10.23
N PRO A 82 2.76 -1.28 -11.44
CA PRO A 82 1.64 -1.60 -12.31
C PRO A 82 0.57 -2.45 -11.61
N GLY A 83 -0.70 -2.15 -11.86
CA GLY A 83 -1.82 -2.91 -11.29
C GLY A 83 -2.13 -4.20 -12.03
N LEU A 84 -2.86 -5.10 -11.38
CA LEU A 84 -3.45 -6.28 -12.01
C LEU A 84 -4.89 -6.01 -12.44
N GLY A 85 -5.35 -6.62 -13.53
CA GLY A 85 -6.71 -6.46 -14.05
C GLY A 85 -6.77 -6.00 -15.51
N ASP A 86 -5.62 -5.93 -16.19
CA ASP A 86 -5.52 -5.50 -17.60
C ASP A 86 -5.50 -6.69 -18.58
N GLY A 87 -5.78 -7.89 -18.06
CA GLY A 87 -5.88 -9.13 -18.80
C GLY A 87 -4.67 -10.05 -18.62
N ILE A 88 -4.86 -11.33 -18.93
CA ILE A 88 -3.95 -12.43 -18.54
C ILE A 88 -2.47 -12.16 -18.88
N LYS A 89 -2.19 -11.66 -20.10
CA LYS A 89 -0.81 -11.40 -20.53
C LYS A 89 -0.17 -10.23 -19.77
N ALA A 90 -0.90 -9.13 -19.62
CA ALA A 90 -0.43 -7.96 -18.88
C ALA A 90 -0.23 -8.31 -17.40
N ASP A 91 -1.18 -9.05 -16.83
CA ASP A 91 -1.15 -9.47 -15.43
C ASP A 91 0.05 -10.37 -15.11
N ALA A 92 0.44 -11.27 -16.02
CA ALA A 92 1.64 -12.08 -15.86
C ALA A 92 2.92 -11.23 -15.85
N ILE A 93 3.00 -10.22 -16.72
CA ILE A 93 4.13 -9.29 -16.78
C ILE A 93 4.18 -8.43 -15.50
N HIS A 94 3.04 -7.90 -15.06
CA HIS A 94 2.94 -7.07 -13.86
C HIS A 94 3.29 -7.87 -12.59
N SER A 95 2.77 -9.10 -12.46
CA SER A 95 3.12 -10.01 -11.37
C SER A 95 4.64 -10.27 -11.32
N ARG A 96 5.27 -10.49 -12.49
CA ARG A 96 6.72 -10.70 -12.57
C ARG A 96 7.50 -9.48 -12.08
N LYS A 97 7.13 -8.28 -12.53
CA LYS A 97 7.78 -7.03 -12.07
C LYS A 97 7.67 -6.84 -10.56
N ILE A 98 6.50 -7.14 -9.99
CA ILE A 98 6.29 -7.09 -8.54
C ILE A 98 7.23 -8.07 -7.84
N VAL A 99 7.26 -9.33 -8.28
CA VAL A 99 8.14 -10.37 -7.69
C VAL A 99 9.62 -9.99 -7.84
N ASP A 100 10.04 -9.45 -8.97
CA ASP A 100 11.41 -9.03 -9.21
C ASP A 100 11.81 -7.87 -8.27
N LEU A 101 10.90 -6.91 -8.02
CA LEU A 101 11.12 -5.83 -7.05
C LEU A 101 11.18 -6.36 -5.60
N LEU A 102 10.33 -7.32 -5.24
CA LEU A 102 10.35 -7.96 -3.92
C LEU A 102 11.60 -8.82 -3.68
N HIS A 103 12.19 -9.36 -4.75
CA HIS A 103 13.44 -10.12 -4.69
C HIS A 103 14.70 -9.29 -4.90
N LYS A 104 14.57 -8.03 -5.32
CA LYS A 104 15.70 -7.10 -5.38
C LYS A 104 16.34 -7.02 -3.99
N SER A 105 17.66 -7.11 -3.96
CA SER A 105 18.42 -7.10 -2.73
C SER A 105 19.48 -6.00 -2.71
N TYR A 106 19.95 -5.69 -1.51
CA TYR A 106 21.13 -4.87 -1.28
C TYR A 106 21.96 -5.48 -0.15
N GLY A 107 23.18 -4.96 0.03
CA GLY A 107 24.12 -5.45 1.03
C GLY A 107 25.33 -6.16 0.40
N GLY A 108 26.28 -6.53 1.26
CA GLY A 108 27.51 -7.22 0.89
C GLY A 108 27.47 -8.68 1.28
N SER A 109 28.14 -9.03 2.38
CA SER A 109 28.16 -10.40 2.92
C SER A 109 26.81 -10.90 3.42
N GLU A 110 25.96 -9.98 3.91
CA GLU A 110 24.56 -10.26 4.22
C GLU A 110 23.66 -9.55 3.20
N SER A 111 22.73 -10.29 2.60
CA SER A 111 21.81 -9.78 1.59
C SER A 111 20.44 -9.51 2.22
N TYR A 112 19.98 -8.27 2.09
CA TYR A 112 18.70 -7.78 2.60
C TYR A 112 17.76 -7.47 1.43
N GLY A 113 16.47 -7.68 1.66
CA GLY A 113 15.43 -7.31 0.70
C GLY A 113 15.31 -5.79 0.57
N PHE A 114 15.18 -5.30 -0.66
CA PHE A 114 15.12 -3.87 -0.97
C PHE A 114 13.83 -3.20 -0.49
N ILE A 115 12.68 -3.83 -0.73
CA ILE A 115 11.39 -3.36 -0.20
C ILE A 115 11.26 -3.77 1.28
N ASP A 116 10.92 -2.83 2.16
CA ASP A 116 10.73 -3.06 3.59
C ASP A 116 9.27 -3.37 3.95
N LEU A 117 8.32 -2.73 3.27
CA LEU A 117 6.87 -2.87 3.44
C LEU A 117 6.15 -2.96 2.09
N VAL A 118 5.05 -3.68 2.05
CA VAL A 118 4.12 -3.71 0.91
C VAL A 118 2.78 -3.15 1.36
N LEU A 119 2.36 -2.05 0.75
CA LEU A 119 1.02 -1.48 0.89
C LEU A 119 0.15 -1.93 -0.28
N VAL A 120 -0.83 -2.79 -0.01
CA VAL A 120 -1.79 -3.29 -1.00
C VAL A 120 -3.07 -2.45 -0.92
N ILE A 121 -3.34 -1.70 -1.99
CA ILE A 121 -4.52 -0.86 -2.15
C ILE A 121 -5.66 -1.68 -2.77
N LEU A 122 -6.78 -1.75 -2.06
CA LEU A 122 -8.01 -2.42 -2.48
C LEU A 122 -9.05 -1.40 -2.93
N ASP A 123 -9.90 -1.82 -3.87
CA ASP A 123 -11.08 -1.06 -4.27
C ASP A 123 -12.25 -1.34 -3.30
N GLY A 124 -12.61 -0.33 -2.52
CA GLY A 124 -13.75 -0.35 -1.59
C GLY A 124 -15.11 -0.41 -2.29
N GLY A 125 -15.25 0.16 -3.48
CA GLY A 125 -16.47 0.14 -4.29
C GLY A 125 -16.70 -1.16 -5.05
N SER A 126 -15.63 -1.93 -5.33
CA SER A 126 -15.75 -3.20 -6.03
C SER A 126 -16.43 -4.29 -5.18
N ARG A 127 -17.28 -5.08 -5.85
CA ARG A 127 -17.86 -6.33 -5.34
C ARG A 127 -17.02 -7.55 -5.70
N ASP A 128 -16.23 -7.44 -6.77
CA ASP A 128 -15.35 -8.51 -7.24
C ASP A 128 -13.92 -8.21 -6.80
N LEU A 129 -13.41 -9.04 -5.92
CA LEU A 129 -12.04 -8.98 -5.41
C LEU A 129 -11.19 -10.15 -5.92
N GLY A 130 -11.64 -10.90 -6.93
CA GLY A 130 -10.91 -12.06 -7.46
C GLY A 130 -9.47 -11.74 -7.86
N THR A 131 -9.27 -10.68 -8.65
CA THR A 131 -7.92 -10.22 -9.04
C THR A 131 -7.12 -9.67 -7.85
N THR A 132 -7.80 -9.11 -6.84
CA THR A 132 -7.15 -8.66 -5.59
C THR A 132 -6.61 -9.86 -4.81
N TYR A 133 -7.42 -10.90 -4.64
CA TYR A 133 -6.97 -12.11 -3.93
C TYR A 133 -5.91 -12.86 -4.71
N LYS A 134 -5.96 -12.86 -6.04
CA LYS A 134 -4.86 -13.36 -6.87
C LYS A 134 -3.55 -12.62 -6.59
N LEU A 135 -3.57 -11.28 -6.58
CA LEU A 135 -2.40 -10.47 -6.23
C LEU A 135 -1.87 -10.84 -4.84
N LEU A 136 -2.74 -10.83 -3.83
CA LEU A 136 -2.35 -11.09 -2.45
C LEU A 136 -1.77 -12.51 -2.29
N ASN A 137 -2.53 -13.53 -2.69
CA ASN A 137 -2.29 -14.92 -2.31
C ASN A 137 -1.23 -15.57 -3.20
N GLU A 138 -1.14 -15.20 -4.47
CA GLU A 138 -0.18 -15.80 -5.41
C GLU A 138 1.10 -14.97 -5.57
N VAL A 139 1.06 -13.66 -5.30
CA VAL A 139 2.18 -12.74 -5.60
C VAL A 139 2.77 -12.13 -4.34
N ILE A 140 1.98 -11.55 -3.43
CA ILE A 140 2.54 -10.81 -2.29
C ILE A 140 2.92 -11.74 -1.13
N ILE A 141 1.94 -12.49 -0.61
CA ILE A 141 2.10 -13.35 0.57
C ILE A 141 3.23 -14.38 0.42
N PRO A 142 3.43 -15.04 -0.74
CA PRO A 142 4.53 -15.99 -0.90
C PRO A 142 5.93 -15.36 -0.89
N ASN A 143 6.05 -14.04 -1.09
CA ASN A 143 7.33 -13.37 -1.34
C ASN A 143 7.74 -12.38 -0.24
N VAL A 144 6.89 -12.14 0.76
CA VAL A 144 7.12 -11.16 1.85
C VAL A 144 6.55 -11.69 3.16
N GLN A 145 7.24 -11.41 4.28
CA GLN A 145 6.75 -11.71 5.62
C GLN A 145 5.42 -11.00 5.91
N SER A 146 4.53 -11.67 6.64
CA SER A 146 3.17 -11.18 6.90
C SER A 146 3.13 -9.85 7.66
N ASP A 147 4.06 -9.62 8.58
CA ASP A 147 4.22 -8.38 9.35
C ASP A 147 4.68 -7.18 8.50
N ARG A 148 4.97 -7.40 7.20
CA ARG A 148 5.37 -6.38 6.24
C ARG A 148 4.31 -6.15 5.16
N ILE A 149 3.14 -6.75 5.29
CA ILE A 149 2.02 -6.61 4.36
C ILE A 149 0.93 -5.76 5.03
N LEU A 150 0.69 -4.59 4.47
CA LEU A 150 -0.33 -3.64 4.90
C LEU A 150 -1.43 -3.58 3.86
N ILE A 151 -2.68 -3.57 4.30
CA ILE A 151 -3.84 -3.50 3.41
C ILE A 151 -4.61 -2.22 3.69
N ALA A 152 -4.95 -1.48 2.64
CA ALA A 152 -5.78 -0.29 2.74
C ALA A 152 -6.87 -0.28 1.66
N ILE A 153 -8.12 -0.12 2.08
CA ILE A 153 -9.31 -0.11 1.24
C ILE A 153 -9.61 1.33 0.84
N ASN A 154 -9.19 1.72 -0.37
CA ASN A 154 -9.48 3.03 -0.93
C ASN A 154 -10.92 3.08 -1.48
N GLN A 155 -11.35 4.26 -1.94
CA GLN A 155 -12.68 4.47 -2.53
C GLN A 155 -13.81 4.02 -1.61
N CYS A 156 -13.63 4.14 -0.29
CA CYS A 156 -14.65 3.76 0.69
C CYS A 156 -15.94 4.59 0.52
N ASP A 157 -15.82 5.79 -0.07
CA ASP A 157 -16.92 6.66 -0.48
C ASP A 157 -17.84 6.04 -1.54
N MET A 158 -17.32 5.12 -2.35
CA MET A 158 -18.09 4.42 -3.38
C MET A 158 -18.86 3.21 -2.84
N GLY A 159 -18.67 2.86 -1.57
CA GLY A 159 -19.48 1.84 -0.89
C GLY A 159 -20.97 2.18 -0.94
N LEU A 160 -21.83 1.14 -0.86
CA LEU A 160 -23.27 1.28 -1.13
C LEU A 160 -23.59 1.95 -2.49
N LYS A 161 -22.72 1.78 -3.50
CA LYS A 161 -22.82 2.46 -4.81
C LYS A 161 -22.85 3.99 -4.68
N GLY A 162 -22.06 4.53 -3.75
CA GLY A 162 -21.97 5.96 -3.46
C GLY A 162 -23.12 6.53 -2.61
N LYS A 163 -24.15 5.74 -2.28
CA LYS A 163 -25.30 6.21 -1.49
C LYS A 163 -24.97 6.40 -0.02
N GLY A 164 -23.92 5.74 0.45
CA GLY A 164 -23.52 5.73 1.84
C GLY A 164 -22.68 6.93 2.25
N TRP A 165 -22.17 7.72 1.29
CA TRP A 165 -21.32 8.87 1.55
C TRP A 165 -22.14 10.12 1.88
N ILE A 166 -21.68 10.94 2.83
CA ILE A 166 -22.30 12.21 3.21
C ILE A 166 -21.40 13.35 2.71
N PRO A 167 -21.67 13.94 1.53
CA PRO A 167 -20.76 14.91 0.92
C PRO A 167 -20.52 16.16 1.79
N ALA A 168 -21.55 16.63 2.49
CA ALA A 168 -21.45 17.80 3.36
C ALA A 168 -20.53 17.59 4.57
N ALA A 169 -20.42 16.35 5.06
CA ALA A 169 -19.58 16.00 6.19
C ALA A 169 -18.23 15.38 5.77
N ASN A 170 -18.09 15.06 4.49
CA ASN A 170 -16.93 14.36 3.92
C ASN A 170 -16.62 13.04 4.63
N LYS A 171 -17.69 12.29 4.96
CA LYS A 171 -17.65 11.10 5.81
C LYS A 171 -18.68 10.05 5.36
N PRO A 172 -18.44 8.78 5.68
CA PRO A 172 -19.44 7.73 5.52
C PRO A 172 -20.60 7.91 6.51
N SER A 173 -21.79 7.51 6.10
CA SER A 173 -22.95 7.29 6.98
C SER A 173 -22.72 6.10 7.91
N LYS A 174 -23.54 5.97 8.96
CA LYS A 174 -23.47 4.82 9.89
C LYS A 174 -23.66 3.48 9.18
N GLU A 175 -24.53 3.44 8.17
CA GLU A 175 -24.77 2.22 7.38
C GLU A 175 -23.54 1.85 6.56
N LEU A 176 -22.90 2.85 5.92
CA LEU A 176 -21.68 2.62 5.16
C LEU A 176 -20.52 2.19 6.06
N LEU A 177 -20.35 2.82 7.23
CA LEU A 177 -19.33 2.42 8.22
C LEU A 177 -19.48 0.94 8.58
N LYS A 178 -20.69 0.51 8.93
CA LYS A 178 -20.94 -0.91 9.27
C LYS A 178 -20.53 -1.85 8.14
N GLN A 179 -20.84 -1.51 6.88
CA GLN A 179 -20.44 -2.34 5.73
C GLN A 179 -18.93 -2.34 5.48
N LEU A 180 -18.26 -1.22 5.73
CA LEU A 180 -16.81 -1.13 5.62
C LEU A 180 -16.14 -1.98 6.69
N ASP A 181 -16.63 -1.93 7.94
CA ASP A 181 -16.13 -2.76 9.05
C ASP A 181 -16.36 -4.25 8.76
N GLU A 182 -17.53 -4.64 8.25
CA GLU A 182 -17.80 -6.02 7.79
C GLU A 182 -16.86 -6.45 6.65
N LYS A 183 -16.53 -5.53 5.73
CA LYS A 183 -15.59 -5.80 4.62
C LYS A 183 -14.16 -5.98 5.11
N VAL A 184 -13.71 -5.22 6.11
CA VAL A 184 -12.40 -5.38 6.77
C VAL A 184 -12.27 -6.80 7.34
N ILE A 185 -13.25 -7.23 8.14
CA ILE A 185 -13.28 -8.57 8.74
C ILE A 185 -13.24 -9.65 7.65
N SER A 186 -14.11 -9.52 6.64
CA SER A 186 -14.20 -10.49 5.54
C SER A 186 -12.89 -10.62 4.74
N ILE A 187 -12.15 -9.52 4.55
CA ILE A 187 -10.84 -9.55 3.87
C ILE A 187 -9.83 -10.33 4.72
N GLN A 188 -9.73 -10.07 6.02
CA GLN A 188 -8.80 -10.78 6.90
C GLN A 188 -9.10 -12.27 6.96
N GLU A 189 -10.37 -12.64 7.19
CA GLU A 189 -10.79 -14.04 7.26
C GLU A 189 -10.49 -14.78 5.95
N ARG A 190 -10.77 -14.15 4.81
CA ARG A 190 -10.53 -14.79 3.51
C ARG A 190 -9.04 -14.99 3.23
N VAL A 191 -8.21 -13.98 3.50
CA VAL A 191 -6.75 -14.11 3.37
C VAL A 191 -6.23 -15.23 4.27
N TYR A 192 -6.67 -15.27 5.54
CA TYR A 192 -6.27 -16.30 6.48
C TYR A 192 -6.71 -17.70 6.03
N ASN A 193 -7.97 -17.86 5.60
CA ASN A 193 -8.49 -19.14 5.16
C ASN A 193 -7.79 -19.69 3.91
N GLU A 194 -7.35 -18.81 3.00
CA GLU A 194 -6.69 -19.22 1.75
C GLU A 194 -5.17 -19.40 1.90
N THR A 195 -4.52 -18.70 2.84
CA THR A 195 -3.05 -18.65 2.93
C THR A 195 -2.47 -19.11 4.26
N ALA A 196 -3.32 -19.33 5.27
CA ALA A 196 -2.95 -19.53 6.68
C ALA A 196 -2.14 -18.37 7.29
N VAL A 197 -2.10 -17.21 6.63
CA VAL A 197 -1.42 -16.00 7.10
C VAL A 197 -2.45 -15.03 7.67
N TRP A 198 -2.26 -14.64 8.93
CA TRP A 198 -3.01 -13.56 9.52
C TRP A 198 -2.33 -12.22 9.22
N ILE A 199 -3.07 -11.33 8.57
CA ILE A 199 -2.60 -9.98 8.22
C ILE A 199 -3.08 -8.95 9.24
N GLU A 200 -2.36 -7.83 9.32
CA GLU A 200 -2.77 -6.67 10.10
C GLU A 200 -4.15 -6.16 9.65
N GLU A 201 -4.92 -5.58 10.58
CA GLU A 201 -6.29 -5.12 10.29
C GLU A 201 -6.30 -4.07 9.17
N PRO A 202 -7.02 -4.32 8.05
CA PRO A 202 -7.13 -3.34 6.98
C PRO A 202 -7.80 -2.06 7.44
N ILE A 203 -7.28 -0.91 7.00
CA ILE A 203 -7.95 0.39 7.16
C ILE A 203 -8.74 0.75 5.90
N TYR A 204 -9.75 1.60 6.00
CA TYR A 204 -10.44 2.16 4.85
C TYR A 204 -10.32 3.68 4.80
N PHE A 205 -10.19 4.20 3.58
CA PHE A 205 -9.96 5.62 3.32
C PHE A 205 -10.53 6.04 1.97
N SER A 206 -10.58 7.36 1.74
CA SER A 206 -10.88 7.92 0.42
C SER A 206 -9.82 8.94 0.05
N ALA A 207 -8.98 8.58 -0.91
CA ALA A 207 -8.01 9.50 -1.50
C ALA A 207 -8.69 10.68 -2.20
N LEU A 208 -9.84 10.46 -2.84
CA LEU A 208 -10.59 11.51 -3.54
C LEU A 208 -11.07 12.60 -2.58
N TYR A 209 -11.48 12.18 -1.39
CA TYR A 209 -12.08 13.05 -0.39
C TYR A 209 -11.14 13.40 0.76
N ASN A 210 -9.88 12.97 0.76
CA ASN A 210 -8.96 13.11 1.91
C ASN A 210 -9.54 12.57 3.23
N PHE A 211 -10.40 11.56 3.17
CA PHE A 211 -10.94 10.91 4.36
C PHE A 211 -10.00 9.78 4.78
N ASN A 212 -9.67 9.74 6.07
CA ASN A 212 -8.79 8.77 6.69
C ASN A 212 -7.34 8.68 6.16
N ILE A 213 -6.81 9.75 5.56
CA ILE A 213 -5.41 9.77 5.08
C ILE A 213 -4.41 9.68 6.25
N TYR A 214 -4.69 10.32 7.38
CA TYR A 214 -3.85 10.19 8.56
C TYR A 214 -3.81 8.76 9.10
N GLN A 215 -4.94 8.04 9.08
CA GLN A 215 -5.02 6.64 9.47
C GLN A 215 -4.22 5.74 8.52
N LEU A 216 -4.20 6.04 7.21
CA LEU A 216 -3.32 5.36 6.26
C LEU A 216 -1.83 5.58 6.59
N LEU A 217 -1.45 6.82 6.94
CA LEU A 217 -0.08 7.13 7.34
C LEU A 217 0.27 6.47 8.67
N ASP A 218 -0.63 6.49 9.65
CA ASP A 218 -0.47 5.83 10.95
C ASP A 218 -0.29 4.33 10.77
N LEU A 219 -1.06 3.67 9.90
CA LEU A 219 -0.87 2.26 9.55
C LEU A 219 0.56 1.98 9.08
N ILE A 220 1.13 2.82 8.21
CA ILE A 220 2.51 2.67 7.73
C ILE A 220 3.51 2.91 8.86
N ILE A 221 3.32 3.98 9.63
CA ILE A 221 4.26 4.43 10.67
C ILE A 221 4.28 3.45 11.84
N ASP A 222 3.13 2.92 12.23
CA ASP A 222 3.00 1.96 13.33
C ASP A 222 3.54 0.58 12.97
N ASN A 223 3.62 0.27 11.68
CA ASN A 223 4.19 -0.98 11.16
C ASN A 223 5.60 -0.81 10.58
N ILE A 224 6.34 0.27 10.90
CA ILE A 224 7.75 0.37 10.52
C ILE A 224 8.52 -0.82 11.12
N PRO A 225 9.15 -1.67 10.29
CA PRO A 225 9.86 -2.85 10.79
C PRO A 225 11.02 -2.47 11.69
N LYS A 226 11.27 -3.28 12.74
CA LYS A 226 12.37 -3.06 13.69
C LYS A 226 13.73 -3.53 13.18
N GLU A 227 13.77 -4.17 12.03
CA GLU A 227 14.98 -4.69 11.39
C GLU A 227 14.81 -4.75 9.87
N ARG A 228 15.94 -4.82 9.15
CA ARG A 228 15.95 -4.98 7.69
C ARG A 228 15.30 -6.30 7.28
N ARG A 229 14.60 -6.30 6.15
CA ARG A 229 13.97 -7.53 5.64
C ARG A 229 15.03 -8.55 5.24
N ARG A 230 14.98 -9.73 5.84
CA ARG A 230 15.72 -10.92 5.37
C ARG A 230 14.88 -11.69 4.37
N PHE A 231 15.50 -12.36 3.41
CA PHE A 231 14.75 -13.26 2.53
C PHE A 231 14.25 -14.48 3.32
N LEU A 232 13.05 -14.94 2.99
CA LEU A 232 12.50 -16.16 3.54
C LEU A 232 13.46 -17.31 3.24
N GLN A 233 14.01 -17.93 4.29
CA GLN A 233 14.76 -19.17 4.11
C GLN A 233 13.76 -20.24 3.70
N LYS A 234 13.92 -20.81 2.50
CA LYS A 234 13.18 -22.03 2.15
C LYS A 234 13.63 -23.11 3.14
N SER A 235 12.74 -23.46 4.07
CA SER A 235 12.92 -24.67 4.86
C SER A 235 12.81 -25.84 3.89
N PHE A 236 13.89 -26.60 3.73
CA PHE A 236 13.93 -27.84 2.96
C PHE A 236 13.24 -28.97 3.70
#